data_AF-A0A2H6G2A1-F1
#
_entry.id   AF-A0A2H6G2A1-F1
#
_cell.length_a   1.000
_cell.length_b   1.000
_cell.length_c   1.000
_cell.angle_alpha   90.00
_cell.angle_beta   90.00
_cell.angle_gamma   90.00
#
_symmetry.space_group_name_H-M   'P 1'
#
loop_
_entity.id
_entity.type
_entity.pdbx_description
1 polymer ?
#
loop_
_entity_poly.entity_id
_entity_poly.type
_entity_poly.pdbx_seq_one_letter_code
_entity_poly.pdbx_strand_id
1 'polypeptide(L)'
;MEQKKEAWDIARPLFDSFVAMAAWQDAVKTSDVLYATDQDDSIIALGNGVWLAVTFPVDPTLSVNMLDHIIEETPAESDGGAVAAATAHYLAELRASDDKQREGLSFLTGNLLAGVAYQHSGYKEREMIDMWVERLELNQPDKFLPRLGIVLDIIVGDKWWVDRDALRGGLPEDADSYSE
;
A
#
# COMPACT_ATOMS: atom_id res chain seq x y z
N MET A 1 24.78 2.17 -10.24
CA MET A 1 24.69 0.75 -9.87
C MET A 1 25.33 0.50 -8.51
N GLU A 2 26.62 0.82 -8.32
CA GLU A 2 27.30 0.62 -7.01
C GLU A 2 26.60 1.31 -5.83
N GLN A 3 26.24 2.60 -5.97
CA GLN A 3 25.56 3.36 -4.91
C GLN A 3 24.17 2.80 -4.55
N LYS A 4 23.45 2.23 -5.53
CA LYS A 4 22.13 1.62 -5.28
C LYS A 4 22.26 0.32 -4.48
N LYS A 5 23.28 -0.48 -4.80
CA LYS A 5 23.61 -1.69 -4.06
C LYS A 5 24.10 -1.38 -2.65
N GLU A 6 24.96 -0.38 -2.49
CA GLU A 6 25.41 0.07 -1.15
C GLU A 6 24.23 0.55 -0.30
N ALA A 7 23.31 1.32 -0.88
CA ALA A 7 22.08 1.72 -0.20
C ALA A 7 21.23 0.52 0.23
N TRP A 8 21.10 -0.50 -0.62
CA TRP A 8 20.41 -1.76 -0.29
C TRP A 8 21.06 -2.47 0.89
N ASP A 9 22.37 -2.67 0.84
CA ASP A 9 23.13 -3.40 1.87
C ASP A 9 23.03 -2.70 3.25
N ILE A 10 22.90 -1.38 3.26
CA ILE A 10 22.67 -0.59 4.47
C ILE A 10 21.20 -0.65 4.93
N ALA A 11 20.24 -0.47 4.02
CA ALA A 11 18.83 -0.33 4.34
C ALA A 11 18.17 -1.65 4.76
N ARG A 12 18.56 -2.79 4.14
CA ARG A 12 17.90 -4.07 4.38
C ARG A 12 17.94 -4.50 5.86
N PRO A 13 19.08 -4.48 6.58
CA PRO A 13 19.09 -4.84 8.00
C PRO A 13 18.35 -3.83 8.89
N LEU A 14 18.21 -2.56 8.46
CA LEU A 14 17.43 -1.56 9.20
C LEU A 14 15.94 -1.89 9.19
N PHE A 15 15.41 -2.44 8.09
CA PHE A 15 14.02 -2.88 8.03
C PHE A 15 13.68 -3.86 9.16
N ASP A 16 14.50 -4.91 9.34
CA ASP A 16 14.27 -5.92 10.38
C ASP A 16 14.33 -5.31 11.79
N SER A 17 15.25 -4.34 11.97
CA SER A 17 15.39 -3.63 13.24
C SER A 17 14.15 -2.78 13.54
N PHE A 18 13.61 -2.05 12.56
CA PHE A 18 12.39 -1.26 12.72
C PHE A 18 11.16 -2.13 12.98
N VAL A 19 11.04 -3.28 12.30
CA VAL A 19 9.96 -4.25 12.57
C VAL A 19 10.05 -4.78 14.00
N ALA A 20 11.24 -5.16 14.47
CA ALA A 20 11.44 -5.66 15.83
C ALA A 20 11.11 -4.62 16.92
N MET A 21 11.28 -3.33 16.60
CA MET A 21 10.93 -2.21 17.49
C MET A 21 9.48 -1.72 17.32
N ALA A 22 8.69 -2.35 16.46
CA ALA A 22 7.36 -1.87 16.05
C ALA A 22 7.37 -0.42 15.52
N ALA A 23 8.49 0.02 14.95
CA ALA A 23 8.67 1.33 14.34
C ALA A 23 8.12 1.33 12.89
N TRP A 24 6.81 1.12 12.75
CA TRP A 24 6.16 0.85 11.45
C TRP A 24 6.39 1.94 10.41
N GLN A 25 6.34 3.20 10.84
CA GLN A 25 6.60 4.35 9.97
C GLN A 25 7.98 4.27 9.31
N ASP A 26 9.01 3.86 10.06
CA ASP A 26 10.38 3.79 9.58
C ASP A 26 10.65 2.48 8.82
N ALA A 27 9.97 1.38 9.18
CA ALA A 27 10.00 0.15 8.41
C ALA A 27 9.43 0.35 6.99
N VAL A 28 8.30 1.05 6.86
CA VAL A 28 7.70 1.35 5.55
C VAL A 28 8.58 2.31 4.73
N LYS A 29 9.12 3.38 5.33
CA LYS A 29 10.09 4.26 4.65
C LYS A 29 11.32 3.49 4.17
N THR A 30 11.81 2.56 4.98
CA THR A 30 12.95 1.71 4.60
C THR A 30 12.60 0.81 3.41
N SER A 31 11.36 0.29 3.38
CA SER A 31 10.87 -0.51 2.25
C SER A 31 10.81 0.30 0.95
N ASP A 32 10.35 1.55 1.02
CA ASP A 32 10.33 2.48 -0.11
C ASP A 32 11.75 2.75 -0.65
N VAL A 33 12.70 3.03 0.24
CA VAL A 33 14.12 3.18 -0.13
C VAL A 33 14.66 1.91 -0.79
N LEU A 34 14.38 0.73 -0.23
CA LEU A 34 14.79 -0.56 -0.78
C LEU A 34 14.18 -0.80 -2.17
N TYR A 35 12.90 -0.47 -2.37
CA TYR A 35 12.25 -0.54 -3.66
C TYR A 35 12.97 0.35 -4.70
N ALA A 36 13.27 1.60 -4.35
CA ALA A 36 13.95 2.56 -5.24
C ALA A 36 15.38 2.14 -5.66
N THR A 37 16.00 1.20 -4.95
CA THR A 37 17.32 0.68 -5.30
C THR A 37 17.33 -0.27 -6.51
N ASP A 38 16.16 -0.74 -6.98
CA ASP A 38 16.05 -1.53 -8.22
C ASP A 38 16.99 -2.76 -8.22
N GLN A 39 17.00 -3.50 -7.11
CA GLN A 39 17.65 -4.80 -6.94
C GLN A 39 16.66 -5.94 -7.17
N ASP A 40 17.15 -7.17 -7.31
CA ASP A 40 16.30 -8.35 -7.59
C ASP A 40 15.13 -8.52 -6.60
N ASP A 41 15.34 -8.16 -5.33
CA ASP A 41 14.32 -8.25 -4.28
C ASP A 41 13.62 -6.90 -3.98
N SER A 42 13.81 -5.85 -4.79
CA SER A 42 13.17 -4.54 -4.58
C SER A 42 11.65 -4.59 -4.64
N ILE A 43 11.08 -5.39 -5.55
CA ILE A 43 9.64 -5.59 -5.62
C ILE A 43 9.09 -6.33 -4.38
N ILE A 44 9.91 -7.17 -3.76
CA ILE A 44 9.57 -7.86 -2.52
C ILE A 44 9.60 -6.88 -1.34
N ALA A 45 10.53 -5.93 -1.35
CA ALA A 45 10.55 -4.83 -0.39
C ALA A 45 9.23 -4.04 -0.43
N LEU A 46 8.78 -3.70 -1.64
CA LEU A 46 7.51 -3.03 -1.85
C LEU A 46 6.34 -3.81 -1.25
N GLY A 47 6.24 -5.11 -1.55
CA GLY A 47 5.15 -5.95 -1.03
C GLY A 47 5.12 -6.06 0.50
N ASN A 48 6.28 -6.20 1.14
CA ASN A 48 6.39 -6.17 2.60
C ASN A 48 6.01 -4.80 3.18
N GLY A 49 6.50 -3.72 2.57
CA GLY A 49 6.21 -2.35 2.99
C GLY A 49 4.73 -1.98 2.86
N VAL A 50 4.06 -2.37 1.77
CA VAL A 50 2.62 -2.15 1.59
C VAL A 50 1.82 -2.94 2.61
N TRP A 51 2.18 -4.20 2.87
CA TRP A 51 1.49 -4.98 3.89
C TRP A 51 1.55 -4.30 5.27
N LEU A 52 2.73 -3.81 5.67
CA LEU A 52 2.89 -3.05 6.92
C LEU A 52 2.11 -1.73 6.89
N ALA A 53 2.18 -0.98 5.79
CA ALA A 53 1.48 0.29 5.63
C ALA A 53 -0.04 0.10 5.75
N VAL A 54 -0.61 -0.96 5.20
CA VAL A 54 -2.05 -1.24 5.32
C VAL A 54 -2.42 -1.70 6.73
N THR A 55 -1.60 -2.57 7.33
CA THR A 55 -1.91 -3.25 8.60
C THR A 55 -1.75 -2.35 9.83
N PHE A 56 -0.76 -1.47 9.84
CA PHE A 56 -0.40 -0.67 11.01
C PHE A 56 -0.65 0.83 10.79
N PRO A 57 -0.73 1.63 11.88
CA PRO A 57 -0.78 3.08 11.77
C PRO A 57 0.50 3.64 11.14
N VAL A 58 0.39 4.11 9.91
CA VAL A 58 1.46 4.76 9.14
C VAL A 58 0.85 6.00 8.50
N ASP A 59 1.66 7.06 8.35
CA ASP A 59 1.23 8.28 7.68
C ASP A 59 0.52 7.95 6.34
N PRO A 60 -0.68 8.49 6.11
CA PRO A 60 -1.47 8.14 4.93
C PRO A 60 -0.81 8.60 3.63
N THR A 61 0.02 9.64 3.64
CA THR A 61 0.79 10.07 2.46
C THR A 61 1.78 8.99 2.04
N LEU A 62 2.53 8.44 3.00
CA LEU A 62 3.44 7.34 2.72
C LEU A 62 2.67 6.09 2.28
N SER A 63 1.55 5.79 2.93
CA SER A 63 0.72 4.64 2.56
C SER A 63 0.20 4.74 1.12
N VAL A 64 -0.26 5.93 0.71
CA VAL A 64 -0.70 6.22 -0.66
C VAL A 64 0.46 6.07 -1.65
N ASN A 65 1.64 6.62 -1.35
CA ASN A 65 2.82 6.49 -2.23
C ASN A 65 3.21 5.02 -2.45
N MET A 66 3.21 4.21 -1.39
CA MET A 66 3.51 2.79 -1.49
C MET A 66 2.48 2.03 -2.35
N LEU A 67 1.20 2.40 -2.26
CA LEU A 67 0.15 1.80 -3.09
C LEU A 67 0.20 2.29 -4.54
N ASP A 68 0.67 3.50 -4.79
CA ASP A 68 0.91 4.02 -6.15
C ASP A 68 1.96 3.16 -6.87
N HIS A 69 3.05 2.77 -6.19
CA HIS A 69 4.01 1.83 -6.76
C HIS A 69 3.39 0.46 -7.10
N ILE A 70 2.42 -0.04 -6.31
CA ILE A 70 1.68 -1.26 -6.68
C ILE A 70 0.87 -1.05 -7.96
N ILE A 71 0.27 0.14 -8.15
CA ILE A 71 -0.44 0.48 -9.37
C ILE A 71 0.52 0.47 -10.56
N GLU A 72 1.70 1.09 -10.42
CA GLU A 72 2.72 1.18 -11.47
C GLU A 72 3.28 -0.19 -11.88
N GLU A 73 3.46 -1.09 -10.91
CA GLU A 73 3.97 -2.45 -11.10
C GLU A 73 2.90 -3.45 -11.59
N THR A 74 1.63 -3.04 -11.64
CA THR A 74 0.52 -3.89 -12.06
C THR A 74 0.14 -3.65 -13.52
N PRO A 75 -0.01 -4.71 -14.34
CA PRO A 75 -0.53 -4.58 -15.71
C PRO A 75 -1.89 -3.87 -15.74
N ALA A 76 -2.10 -2.99 -16.72
CA ALA A 76 -3.27 -2.12 -16.80
C ALA A 76 -4.61 -2.87 -16.79
N GLU A 77 -4.66 -4.06 -17.39
CA GLU A 77 -5.83 -4.93 -17.48
C GLU A 77 -6.09 -5.78 -16.23
N SER A 78 -5.20 -5.73 -15.23
CA SER A 78 -5.34 -6.47 -13.98
C SER A 78 -6.10 -5.67 -12.93
N ASP A 79 -6.96 -6.36 -12.18
CA ASP A 79 -7.68 -5.82 -11.04
C ASP A 79 -6.74 -5.32 -9.91
N GLY A 80 -5.46 -5.74 -9.90
CA GLY A 80 -4.53 -5.42 -8.81
C GLY A 80 -4.32 -3.92 -8.61
N GLY A 81 -4.20 -3.16 -9.70
CA GLY A 81 -4.09 -1.70 -9.64
C GLY A 81 -5.37 -1.05 -9.16
N ALA A 82 -6.54 -1.59 -9.54
CA ALA A 82 -7.83 -1.09 -9.09
C ALA A 82 -8.01 -1.25 -7.58
N VAL A 83 -7.62 -2.41 -7.06
CA VAL A 83 -7.66 -2.71 -5.63
C VAL A 83 -6.63 -1.88 -4.84
N ALA A 84 -5.44 -1.66 -5.40
CA ALA A 84 -4.43 -0.79 -4.78
C ALA A 84 -4.91 0.67 -4.70
N ALA A 85 -5.48 1.21 -5.78
CA ALA A 85 -6.03 2.57 -5.81
C ALA A 85 -7.20 2.75 -4.82
N ALA A 86 -8.10 1.76 -4.74
CA ALA A 86 -9.20 1.77 -3.78
C ALA A 86 -8.68 1.73 -2.33
N THR A 87 -7.64 0.93 -2.06
CA THR A 87 -7.00 0.88 -0.75
C THR A 87 -6.33 2.21 -0.41
N ALA A 88 -5.68 2.87 -1.37
CA ALA A 88 -5.03 4.15 -1.16
C ALA A 88 -6.07 5.22 -0.76
N HIS A 89 -7.20 5.25 -1.47
CA HIS A 89 -8.32 6.12 -1.15
C HIS A 89 -8.90 5.84 0.25
N TYR A 90 -9.12 4.57 0.57
CA TYR A 90 -9.63 4.16 1.88
C TYR A 90 -8.71 4.57 3.04
N LEU A 91 -7.39 4.35 2.91
CA LEU A 91 -6.44 4.70 3.97
C LEU A 91 -6.28 6.21 4.13
N ALA A 92 -6.35 6.98 3.03
CA ALA A 92 -6.37 8.44 3.07
C ALA A 92 -7.55 8.96 3.90
N GLU A 93 -8.76 8.45 3.64
CA GLU A 93 -9.95 8.82 4.41
C GLU A 93 -9.87 8.35 5.87
N LEU A 94 -9.35 7.16 6.12
CA LEU A 94 -9.30 6.61 7.47
C LEU A 94 -8.30 7.34 8.37
N ARG A 95 -7.14 7.74 7.82
CA ARG A 95 -5.98 8.12 8.63
C ARG A 95 -5.53 9.57 8.50
N ALA A 96 -6.14 10.36 7.62
CA ALA A 96 -5.81 11.78 7.53
C ALA A 96 -5.96 12.47 8.91
N SER A 97 -4.90 13.16 9.34
CA SER A 97 -4.81 13.74 10.69
C SER A 97 -5.58 15.05 10.82
N ASP A 98 -5.81 15.77 9.72
CA ASP A 98 -6.57 16.99 9.66
C ASP A 98 -7.33 17.15 8.32
N ASP A 99 -8.26 18.10 8.26
CA ASP A 99 -9.10 18.35 7.09
C ASP A 99 -8.31 18.73 5.84
N LYS A 100 -7.16 19.41 6.01
CA LYS A 100 -6.33 19.84 4.88
C LYS A 100 -5.61 18.64 4.26
N GLN A 101 -5.06 17.74 5.09
CA GLN A 101 -4.45 16.51 4.62
C GLN A 101 -5.51 15.61 3.98
N ARG A 102 -6.69 15.52 4.59
CA ARG A 102 -7.83 14.77 4.05
C ARG A 102 -8.17 15.27 2.65
N GLU A 103 -8.51 16.55 2.49
CA GLU A 103 -8.86 17.14 1.18
C GLU A 103 -7.78 16.88 0.12
N GLY A 104 -6.51 17.10 0.47
CA GLY A 104 -5.39 16.87 -0.44
C GLY A 104 -5.25 15.42 -0.87
N LEU A 105 -5.34 14.47 0.07
CA LEU A 105 -5.22 13.05 -0.23
C LEU A 105 -6.47 12.48 -0.91
N SER A 106 -7.68 12.92 -0.57
CA SER A 106 -8.91 12.54 -1.27
C SER A 106 -8.84 12.94 -2.73
N PHE A 107 -8.35 14.15 -3.03
CA PHE A 107 -8.14 14.60 -4.40
C PHE A 107 -7.09 13.76 -5.13
N LEU A 108 -5.93 13.52 -4.50
CA LEU A 108 -4.86 12.71 -5.08
C LEU A 108 -5.34 11.29 -5.40
N THR A 109 -5.89 10.59 -4.40
CA THR A 109 -6.32 9.20 -4.53
C THR A 109 -7.54 9.05 -5.45
N GLY A 110 -8.42 10.04 -5.50
CA GLY A 110 -9.49 10.09 -6.50
C GLY A 110 -8.96 10.17 -7.94
N ASN A 111 -7.89 10.94 -8.17
CA ASN A 111 -7.22 10.97 -9.47
C ASN A 111 -6.51 9.66 -9.80
N LEU A 112 -5.88 9.00 -8.82
CA LEU A 112 -5.31 7.66 -9.01
C LEU A 112 -6.39 6.67 -9.44
N LEU A 113 -7.52 6.64 -8.73
CA LEU A 113 -8.64 5.74 -9.03
C LEU A 113 -9.22 6.00 -10.44
N ALA A 114 -9.39 7.27 -10.83
CA ALA A 114 -9.82 7.64 -12.18
C ALA A 114 -8.80 7.25 -13.25
N GLY A 115 -7.50 7.42 -12.97
CA GLY A 115 -6.41 7.00 -13.84
C GLY A 115 -6.42 5.49 -14.08
N VAL A 116 -6.58 4.70 -13.02
CA VAL A 116 -6.70 3.25 -13.12
C VAL A 116 -7.95 2.83 -13.86
N ALA A 117 -9.12 3.43 -13.57
CA ALA A 117 -10.36 3.15 -14.31
C ALA A 117 -10.21 3.37 -15.82
N TYR A 118 -9.47 4.41 -16.20
CA TYR A 118 -9.15 4.69 -17.60
C TYR A 118 -8.24 3.63 -18.20
N GLN A 119 -7.14 3.25 -17.54
CA GLN A 119 -6.21 2.25 -18.07
C GLN A 119 -6.85 0.85 -18.13
N HIS A 120 -7.62 0.48 -17.11
CA HIS A 120 -8.24 -0.84 -16.97
C HIS A 120 -9.49 -1.04 -17.83
N SER A 121 -10.30 0.00 -18.05
CA SER A 121 -11.61 -0.14 -18.70
C SER A 121 -11.95 0.99 -19.68
N GLY A 122 -11.05 1.94 -19.92
CA GLY A 122 -11.26 3.05 -20.85
C GLY A 122 -12.28 4.08 -20.37
N TYR A 123 -12.69 4.04 -19.10
CA TYR A 123 -13.71 4.94 -18.57
C TYR A 123 -13.12 6.29 -18.19
N LYS A 124 -13.80 7.37 -18.62
CA LYS A 124 -13.36 8.76 -18.42
C LYS A 124 -14.41 9.64 -17.74
N GLU A 125 -15.68 9.26 -17.88
CA GLU A 125 -16.80 10.00 -17.32
C GLU A 125 -17.04 9.55 -15.88
N ARG A 126 -17.40 10.50 -15.00
CA ARG A 126 -17.55 10.26 -13.56
C ARG A 126 -18.57 9.13 -13.31
N GLU A 127 -19.71 9.18 -13.97
CA GLU A 127 -20.78 8.21 -13.82
C GLU A 127 -20.32 6.79 -14.20
N MET A 128 -19.47 6.67 -15.22
CA MET A 128 -18.88 5.39 -15.64
C MET A 128 -17.84 4.89 -14.64
N ILE A 129 -17.06 5.79 -14.03
CA ILE A 129 -16.10 5.46 -12.98
C ILE A 129 -16.85 5.01 -11.72
N ASP A 130 -17.92 5.70 -11.32
CA ASP A 130 -18.73 5.33 -10.16
C ASP A 130 -19.35 3.93 -10.35
N MET A 131 -19.93 3.66 -11.52
CA MET A 131 -20.42 2.32 -11.87
C MET A 131 -19.30 1.27 -11.87
N TRP A 132 -18.11 1.63 -12.32
CA TRP A 132 -16.94 0.73 -12.32
C TRP A 132 -16.48 0.40 -10.90
N VAL A 133 -16.44 1.39 -10.00
CA VAL A 133 -16.16 1.21 -8.57
C VAL A 133 -17.17 0.28 -7.93
N GLU A 134 -18.47 0.50 -8.16
CA GLU A 134 -19.53 -0.36 -7.63
C GLU A 134 -19.44 -1.79 -8.16
N ARG A 135 -19.28 -1.95 -9.49
CA ARG A 135 -19.22 -3.26 -10.14
C ARG A 135 -18.02 -4.10 -9.69
N LEU A 136 -16.88 -3.45 -9.44
CA LEU A 136 -15.68 -4.10 -8.91
C LEU A 136 -15.64 -4.16 -7.38
N GLU A 137 -16.69 -3.67 -6.71
CA GLU A 137 -16.83 -3.65 -5.25
C GLU A 137 -15.69 -2.90 -4.54
N LEU A 138 -15.12 -1.89 -5.20
CA LEU A 138 -14.00 -1.08 -4.71
C LEU A 138 -14.42 -0.09 -3.62
N ASN A 139 -15.72 0.03 -3.36
CA ASN A 139 -16.30 0.80 -2.26
C ASN A 139 -16.59 -0.04 -1.00
N GLN A 140 -16.20 -1.32 -0.98
CA GLN A 140 -16.44 -2.26 0.12
C GLN A 140 -15.11 -2.81 0.65
N PRO A 141 -14.53 -2.20 1.70
CA PRO A 141 -13.21 -2.58 2.22
C PRO A 141 -13.09 -4.05 2.61
N ASP A 142 -14.15 -4.64 3.16
CA ASP A 142 -14.23 -6.06 3.48
C ASP A 142 -14.09 -6.98 2.25
N LYS A 143 -14.38 -6.47 1.05
CA LYS A 143 -14.24 -7.20 -0.21
C LYS A 143 -12.93 -6.95 -0.93
N PHE A 144 -12.46 -5.70 -0.98
CA PHE A 144 -11.23 -5.39 -1.72
C PHE A 144 -9.94 -5.57 -0.90
N LEU A 145 -9.95 -5.43 0.43
CA LEU A 145 -8.74 -5.62 1.24
C LEU A 145 -8.21 -7.07 1.18
N PRO A 146 -9.05 -8.13 1.23
CA PRO A 146 -8.57 -9.49 0.99
C PRO A 146 -7.97 -9.68 -0.40
N ARG A 147 -8.51 -9.01 -1.42
CA ARG A 147 -7.96 -9.04 -2.79
C ARG A 147 -6.59 -8.38 -2.85
N LEU A 148 -6.35 -7.30 -2.10
CA LEU A 148 -5.01 -6.72 -1.98
C LEU A 148 -4.04 -7.72 -1.36
N GLY A 149 -4.47 -8.46 -0.34
CA GLY A 149 -3.67 -9.53 0.26
C GLY A 149 -3.19 -10.54 -0.80
N ILE A 150 -4.07 -10.95 -1.70
CA ILE A 150 -3.74 -11.86 -2.82
C ILE A 150 -2.73 -11.21 -3.78
N VAL A 151 -2.90 -9.93 -4.13
CA VAL A 151 -1.94 -9.19 -4.97
C VAL A 151 -0.55 -9.19 -4.32
N LEU A 152 -0.47 -8.92 -3.02
CA LEU A 152 0.79 -8.93 -2.28
C LEU A 152 1.39 -10.33 -2.18
N ASP A 153 0.57 -11.37 -2.01
CA ASP A 153 1.04 -12.76 -2.02
C ASP A 153 1.66 -13.14 -3.38
N ILE A 154 1.12 -12.64 -4.49
CA ILE A 154 1.69 -12.84 -5.83
C ILE A 154 3.04 -12.10 -5.97
N ILE A 155 3.12 -10.86 -5.48
CA ILE A 155 4.33 -10.04 -5.54
C ILE A 155 5.47 -10.63 -4.69
N VAL A 156 5.16 -11.02 -3.45
CA VAL A 156 6.16 -11.44 -2.47
C VAL A 156 6.49 -12.94 -2.61
N GLY A 157 5.51 -13.76 -3.01
CA GLY A 157 5.67 -15.21 -3.09
C GLY A 157 6.02 -15.82 -1.74
N ASP A 158 7.09 -16.60 -1.70
CA ASP A 158 7.63 -17.26 -0.51
C ASP A 158 8.62 -16.40 0.28
N LYS A 159 8.91 -15.17 -0.17
CA LYS A 159 9.94 -14.28 0.40
C LYS A 159 9.40 -13.21 1.34
N TRP A 160 8.41 -13.56 2.17
CA TRP A 160 7.95 -12.67 3.24
C TRP A 160 9.07 -12.44 4.25
N TRP A 161 9.34 -11.17 4.58
CA TRP A 161 10.37 -10.77 5.55
C TRP A 161 9.83 -10.66 6.96
N VAL A 162 8.50 -10.62 7.10
CA VAL A 162 7.80 -10.50 8.37
C VAL A 162 6.92 -11.73 8.61
N ASP A 163 6.82 -12.14 9.86
CA ASP A 163 5.82 -13.12 10.29
C ASP A 163 4.47 -12.43 10.43
N ARG A 164 3.69 -12.46 9.34
CA ARG A 164 2.39 -11.77 9.24
C ARG A 164 1.38 -12.28 10.27
N ASP A 165 1.42 -13.56 10.60
CA ASP A 165 0.47 -14.17 11.53
C ASP A 165 0.81 -13.80 12.97
N ALA A 166 2.10 -13.84 13.33
CA ALA A 166 2.56 -13.36 14.63
C ALA A 166 2.25 -11.87 14.83
N LEU A 167 2.47 -11.05 13.80
CA LEU A 167 2.18 -9.61 13.83
C LEU A 167 0.68 -9.31 13.95
N ARG A 168 -0.19 -10.03 13.21
CA ARG A 168 -1.65 -9.89 13.35
C ARG A 168 -2.15 -10.32 14.71
N GLY A 169 -1.58 -11.40 15.27
CA GLY A 169 -1.94 -11.88 16.61
C GLY A 169 -1.57 -10.91 17.73
N GLY A 170 -0.69 -9.94 17.48
CA GLY A 170 -0.34 -8.86 18.40
C GLY A 170 -1.18 -7.58 18.25
N LEU A 171 -2.10 -7.53 17.27
CA LEU A 171 -3.01 -6.39 17.13
C LEU A 171 -4.05 -6.41 18.27
N PRO A 172 -4.44 -5.24 18.81
CA PRO A 172 -5.52 -5.15 19.76
C PRO A 172 -6.83 -5.67 19.16
N GLU A 173 -7.68 -6.25 20.02
CA GLU A 173 -8.98 -6.78 19.59
C GLU A 173 -9.97 -5.68 19.17
N ASP A 174 -9.73 -4.42 19.58
CA ASP A 174 -10.59 -3.26 19.31
C ASP A 174 -9.81 -2.05 18.76
N ALA A 175 -10.35 -1.38 17.73
CA ALA A 175 -9.72 -0.25 17.03
C ALA A 175 -9.47 1.00 17.90
N ASP A 176 -10.15 1.12 19.04
CA ASP A 176 -10.09 2.28 19.94
C ASP A 176 -8.84 2.29 20.83
N SER A 177 -8.12 1.18 20.96
CA SER A 177 -6.97 1.07 21.88
C SER A 177 -5.68 1.74 21.38
N TYR A 178 -5.70 2.33 20.19
CA TYR A 178 -4.55 3.07 19.61
C TYR A 178 -4.57 4.57 19.95
N SER A 179 -5.52 5.01 20.78
CA SER A 179 -5.74 6.42 21.11
C SER A 179 -5.16 6.89 22.45
N GLU A 180 -4.26 6.10 23.06
CA GLU A 180 -3.51 6.49 24.27
C GLU A 180 -2.11 7.05 23.97
#